data_AF-A0A2D9KP58-F1
#
_entry.id   AF-A0A2D9KP58-F1
#
_cell.length_a   1.000
_cell.length_b   1.000
_cell.length_c   1.000
_cell.angle_alpha   90.00
_cell.angle_beta   90.00
_cell.angle_gamma   90.00
#
_symmetry.space_group_name_H-M   'P 1'
#
loop_
_entity.id
_entity.type
_entity.pdbx_description
1 polymer ?
#
loop_
_entity_poly.entity_id
_entity_poly.type
_entity_poly.pdbx_seq_one_letter_code
_entity_poly.pdbx_strand_id
1 'polypeptide(L)'
;MPSVGDTKTVFGRTYVYSNPNQALGPGTWLLSDGEGSLSGEQQTEHKVYGQAVVDSSSIAIHKGMLVYINEAGNAVAASAASLESSRVVGVAIDPANVGQIVQFTQNTAFEFFNAISITDEASSTLDVGQPYYLSSDNPGKWTKNPTRDDASIEVLQCGTAVNEYYMAIDIQPLALKAEVESAARIAGDAALSARIDVLEADPTTATAVANSIAAVNASIASETTARTDADALLMPKTGGTFSGAISGPEPVADSDLATKKFVIDEIAAIPAVDFNLDYGEYA
;
A
#
# COMPACT_ATOMS: atom_id res chain seq x y z
N MET A 1 -47.62 -36.24 29.16
CA MET A 1 -46.66 -35.37 29.86
C MET A 1 -45.56 -35.04 28.88
N PRO A 2 -45.01 -33.82 28.86
CA PRO A 2 -43.94 -33.45 27.94
C PRO A 2 -42.68 -34.31 28.19
N SER A 3 -41.94 -34.63 27.15
CA SER A 3 -40.64 -35.31 27.21
C SER A 3 -39.52 -34.29 27.41
N VAL A 4 -38.43 -34.71 28.04
CA VAL A 4 -37.25 -33.84 28.23
C VAL A 4 -36.72 -33.43 26.85
N GLY A 5 -36.56 -32.13 26.65
CA GLY A 5 -36.18 -31.56 25.36
C GLY A 5 -37.35 -31.10 24.47
N ASP A 6 -38.60 -31.39 24.86
CA ASP A 6 -39.75 -30.81 24.15
C ASP A 6 -39.70 -29.29 24.23
N THR A 7 -40.06 -28.63 23.13
CA THR A 7 -40.12 -27.17 23.04
C THR A 7 -41.55 -26.67 22.91
N LYS A 8 -41.85 -25.52 23.51
CA LYS A 8 -43.12 -24.81 23.31
C LYS A 8 -42.87 -23.31 23.23
N THR A 9 -43.64 -22.63 22.39
CA THR A 9 -43.58 -21.17 22.26
C THR A 9 -44.80 -20.55 22.91
N VAL A 10 -44.59 -19.64 23.85
CA VAL A 10 -45.67 -18.91 24.54
C VAL A 10 -45.28 -17.43 24.59
N PHE A 11 -46.18 -16.54 24.18
CA PHE A 11 -45.93 -15.08 24.10
C PHE A 11 -44.65 -14.72 23.32
N GLY A 12 -44.35 -15.44 22.23
CA GLY A 12 -43.19 -15.17 21.37
C GLY A 12 -41.83 -15.61 21.94
N ARG A 13 -41.81 -16.32 23.08
CA ARG A 13 -40.58 -16.88 23.67
C ARG A 13 -40.62 -18.41 23.65
N THR A 14 -39.46 -19.03 23.42
CA THR A 14 -39.31 -20.48 23.36
C THR A 14 -38.91 -21.03 24.73
N TYR A 15 -39.58 -22.10 25.14
CA TYR A 15 -39.33 -22.81 26.38
C TYR A 15 -38.92 -24.24 26.06
N VAL A 16 -37.97 -24.79 26.83
CA VAL A 16 -37.56 -26.20 26.76
C VAL A 16 -38.00 -26.89 28.06
N TYR A 17 -38.60 -28.07 27.94
CA TYR A 17 -38.95 -28.86 29.11
C TYR A 17 -37.72 -29.60 29.63
N SER A 18 -37.33 -29.33 30.88
CA SER A 18 -36.23 -30.01 31.56
C SER A 18 -36.74 -30.73 32.81
N ASN A 19 -36.26 -31.96 33.02
CA ASN A 19 -36.49 -32.72 34.25
C ASN A 19 -35.13 -33.17 34.82
N PRO A 20 -34.39 -32.30 35.54
CA PRO A 20 -33.04 -32.60 35.97
C PRO A 20 -32.97 -33.67 37.06
N ASN A 21 -34.10 -34.08 37.67
CA ASN A 21 -34.11 -35.16 38.66
C ASN A 21 -35.44 -35.94 38.62
N GLN A 22 -35.41 -37.16 38.08
CA GLN A 22 -36.60 -38.02 37.96
C GLN A 22 -37.18 -38.47 39.32
N ALA A 23 -36.48 -38.25 40.43
CA ALA A 23 -36.92 -38.66 41.77
C ALA A 23 -37.67 -37.59 42.59
N LEU A 24 -37.70 -36.32 42.15
CA LEU A 24 -38.14 -35.20 43.02
C LEU A 24 -39.39 -34.41 42.57
N GLY A 25 -40.09 -34.83 41.52
CA GLY A 25 -41.39 -34.24 41.15
C GLY A 25 -41.56 -33.93 39.66
N PRO A 26 -42.69 -33.30 39.26
CA PRO A 26 -42.98 -33.02 37.85
C PRO A 26 -42.00 -31.98 37.29
N GLY A 27 -41.51 -32.22 36.06
CA GLY A 27 -40.53 -31.36 35.40
C GLY A 27 -41.05 -29.96 35.08
N THR A 28 -40.13 -29.05 34.78
CA THR A 28 -40.40 -27.61 34.63
C THR A 28 -40.01 -27.12 33.24
N TRP A 29 -40.81 -26.20 32.69
CA TRP A 29 -40.51 -25.50 31.44
C TRP A 29 -39.59 -24.31 31.72
N LEU A 30 -38.38 -24.33 31.16
CA LEU A 30 -37.39 -23.26 31.30
C LEU A 30 -37.34 -22.42 30.02
N LEU A 31 -37.12 -21.11 30.11
CA LEU A 31 -36.89 -20.29 28.91
C LEU A 31 -35.57 -20.69 28.24
N SER A 32 -35.56 -20.71 26.91
CA SER A 32 -34.37 -21.07 26.12
C SER A 32 -33.39 -19.91 25.89
N ASP A 33 -33.68 -18.71 26.41
CA ASP A 33 -32.93 -17.47 26.15
C ASP A 33 -31.85 -17.17 27.21
N GLY A 34 -31.32 -18.20 27.88
CA GLY A 34 -30.07 -18.11 28.65
C GLY A 34 -30.11 -17.27 29.93
N GLU A 35 -31.15 -16.47 30.18
CA GLU A 35 -31.27 -15.62 31.36
C GLU A 35 -32.02 -16.31 32.51
N GLY A 36 -31.62 -17.54 32.81
CA GLY A 36 -31.94 -18.20 34.07
C GLY A 36 -30.91 -17.80 35.12
N SER A 37 -31.15 -16.67 35.79
CA SER A 37 -30.39 -16.23 36.96
C SER A 37 -30.18 -17.39 37.94
N LEU A 38 -28.93 -17.87 38.01
CA LEU A 38 -28.47 -18.75 39.07
C LEU A 38 -28.40 -17.91 40.33
N SER A 39 -29.45 -17.95 41.14
CA SER A 39 -29.41 -17.49 42.52
C SER A 39 -28.44 -18.38 43.29
N GLY A 40 -27.21 -17.89 43.45
CA GLY A 40 -26.14 -18.47 44.23
C GLY A 40 -24.89 -17.67 43.97
N GLU A 41 -24.31 -17.09 45.01
CA GLU A 41 -23.07 -16.31 44.97
C GLU A 41 -21.93 -17.09 44.32
N GLN A 42 -21.79 -16.96 43.00
CA GLN A 42 -20.57 -17.10 42.22
C GLN A 42 -20.97 -16.97 40.76
N GLN A 43 -21.00 -15.74 40.25
CA GLN A 43 -20.66 -15.58 38.85
C GLN A 43 -19.19 -15.97 38.73
N THR A 44 -18.93 -17.26 38.52
CA THR A 44 -17.61 -17.71 38.13
C THR A 44 -17.37 -17.05 36.78
N GLU A 45 -16.43 -16.11 36.76
CA GLU A 45 -15.90 -15.50 35.55
C GLU A 45 -15.68 -16.63 34.54
N HIS A 46 -16.43 -16.62 33.43
CA HIS A 46 -16.34 -17.66 32.42
C HIS A 46 -15.02 -17.45 31.67
N LYS A 47 -13.91 -17.88 32.29
CA LYS A 47 -12.57 -17.79 31.70
C LYS A 47 -12.55 -18.73 30.49
N VAL A 48 -12.48 -18.14 29.30
CA VAL A 48 -12.38 -18.88 28.05
C VAL A 48 -10.94 -19.39 27.94
N TYR A 49 -10.75 -20.68 28.24
CA TYR A 49 -9.47 -21.35 28.08
C TYR A 49 -9.41 -22.09 26.75
N GLY A 50 -8.26 -22.01 26.09
CA GLY A 50 -7.92 -22.90 24.97
C GLY A 50 -7.19 -24.14 25.48
N GLN A 51 -7.32 -25.25 24.76
CA GLN A 51 -6.60 -26.49 25.03
C GLN A 51 -6.03 -27.05 23.73
N ALA A 52 -4.79 -27.52 23.77
CA ALA A 52 -4.16 -28.20 22.65
C ALA A 52 -3.08 -29.18 23.14
N VAL A 53 -2.75 -30.17 22.33
CA VAL A 53 -1.67 -31.13 22.64
C VAL A 53 -0.33 -30.49 22.29
N VAL A 54 0.66 -30.58 23.17
CA VAL A 54 2.01 -30.06 22.92
C VAL A 54 2.68 -30.89 21.82
N ASP A 55 3.10 -30.22 20.74
CA ASP A 55 3.71 -30.86 19.59
C ASP A 55 5.07 -31.50 19.92
N SER A 56 5.43 -32.55 19.19
CA SER A 56 6.74 -33.23 19.31
C SER A 56 7.95 -32.35 19.00
N SER A 57 7.76 -31.32 18.18
CA SER A 57 8.79 -30.34 17.82
C SER A 57 8.94 -29.21 18.84
N SER A 58 8.02 -29.09 19.80
CA SER A 58 8.06 -28.07 20.84
C SER A 58 8.96 -28.48 21.99
N ILE A 59 9.43 -27.48 22.74
CA ILE A 59 9.92 -27.67 24.10
C ILE A 59 8.76 -27.92 25.07
N ALA A 60 9.08 -28.47 26.25
CA ALA A 60 8.11 -28.57 27.34
C ALA A 60 7.61 -27.17 27.75
N ILE A 61 6.29 -27.03 27.88
CA ILE A 61 5.64 -25.76 28.16
C ILE A 61 5.49 -25.63 29.68
N HIS A 62 6.07 -24.58 30.25
CA HIS A 62 5.91 -24.24 31.65
C HIS A 62 4.75 -23.25 31.83
N LYS A 63 4.19 -23.21 33.03
CA LYS A 63 3.20 -22.21 33.41
C LYS A 63 3.75 -20.81 33.16
N GLY A 64 2.99 -19.99 32.44
CA GLY A 64 3.34 -18.61 32.09
C GLY A 64 4.09 -18.43 30.77
N MET A 65 4.40 -19.51 30.06
CA MET A 65 5.01 -19.42 28.74
C MET A 65 3.98 -19.04 27.67
N LEU A 66 4.43 -18.32 26.65
CA LEU A 66 3.65 -17.95 25.47
C LEU A 66 3.54 -19.15 24.51
N VAL A 67 2.34 -19.38 23.99
CA VAL A 67 2.00 -20.54 23.15
C VAL A 67 1.43 -20.07 21.82
N TYR A 68 1.80 -20.71 20.73
CA TYR A 68 1.11 -20.62 19.44
C TYR A 68 0.53 -21.98 19.04
N ILE A 69 -0.48 -21.97 18.15
CA ILE A 69 -1.05 -23.19 17.57
C ILE A 69 -0.53 -23.35 16.15
N ASN A 70 0.06 -24.50 15.85
CA ASN A 70 0.53 -24.82 14.50
C ASN A 70 -0.63 -25.22 13.57
N GLU A 71 -0.34 -25.42 12.28
CA GLU A 71 -1.35 -25.81 11.28
C GLU A 71 -2.05 -27.14 11.59
N ALA A 72 -1.39 -28.02 12.35
CA ALA A 72 -1.95 -29.30 12.79
C ALA A 72 -2.87 -29.18 14.02
N GLY A 73 -3.00 -27.98 14.62
CA GLY A 73 -3.80 -27.75 15.82
C GLY A 73 -3.08 -28.06 17.14
N ASN A 74 -1.76 -28.31 17.10
CA ASN A 74 -0.96 -28.60 18.27
C ASN A 74 -0.35 -27.32 18.86
N ALA A 75 -0.16 -27.31 20.18
CA ALA A 75 0.50 -26.24 20.90
C ALA A 75 2.02 -26.33 20.77
N VAL A 76 2.65 -25.18 20.52
CA VAL A 76 4.10 -25.02 20.45
C VAL A 76 4.49 -23.76 21.22
N ALA A 77 5.66 -23.77 21.87
CA ALA A 77 6.21 -22.55 22.49
C ALA A 77 6.43 -21.47 21.42
N ALA A 78 5.81 -20.30 21.61
CA ALA A 78 5.89 -19.19 20.64
C ALA A 78 7.28 -18.58 20.58
N SER A 79 7.73 -18.11 19.43
CA SER A 79 9.03 -17.45 19.30
C SER A 79 8.94 -16.31 18.30
N ALA A 80 9.65 -15.23 18.56
CA ALA A 80 9.76 -14.13 17.61
C ALA A 80 10.74 -14.43 16.46
N ALA A 81 11.34 -15.63 16.41
CA ALA A 81 12.31 -16.02 15.38
C ALA A 81 11.73 -16.16 13.96
N SER A 82 10.41 -16.29 13.81
CA SER A 82 9.73 -16.32 12.51
C SER A 82 8.28 -15.83 12.59
N LEU A 83 7.71 -15.39 11.46
CA LEU A 83 6.28 -14.99 11.38
C LEU A 83 5.31 -16.13 11.72
N GLU A 84 5.68 -17.38 11.50
CA GLU A 84 4.80 -18.52 11.80
C GLU A 84 4.73 -18.78 13.31
N SER A 85 5.88 -18.73 13.98
CA SER A 85 6.00 -18.99 15.42
C SER A 85 5.68 -17.79 16.30
N SER A 86 5.61 -16.58 15.71
CA SER A 86 5.25 -15.35 16.42
C SER A 86 3.76 -15.20 16.71
N ARG A 87 2.92 -16.09 16.17
CA ARG A 87 1.46 -16.06 16.27
C ARG A 87 0.96 -16.53 17.64
N VAL A 88 1.26 -15.77 18.68
CA VAL A 88 0.85 -16.09 20.04
C VAL A 88 -0.68 -16.21 20.13
N VAL A 89 -1.15 -17.34 20.63
CA VAL A 89 -2.57 -17.60 20.91
C VAL A 89 -2.89 -17.52 22.40
N GLY A 90 -1.91 -17.35 23.28
CA GLY A 90 -2.18 -17.30 24.72
C GLY A 90 -0.96 -17.58 25.57
N VAL A 91 -1.21 -17.54 26.87
CA VAL A 91 -0.25 -17.87 27.92
C VAL A 91 -0.68 -19.18 28.59
N ALA A 92 0.26 -20.12 28.73
CA ALA A 92 0.02 -21.40 29.37
C ALA A 92 -0.33 -21.24 30.85
N ILE A 93 -1.42 -21.84 31.30
CA ILE A 93 -1.87 -21.78 32.70
C ILE A 93 -1.37 -22.96 33.54
N ASP A 94 -1.09 -24.08 32.87
CA ASP A 94 -0.58 -25.32 33.47
C ASP A 94 0.66 -25.81 32.72
N PRO A 95 1.63 -26.42 33.41
CA PRO A 95 2.78 -27.02 32.75
C PRO A 95 2.39 -28.30 32.01
N ALA A 96 2.95 -28.53 30.83
CA ALA A 96 2.72 -29.70 30.00
C ALA A 96 4.00 -30.12 29.27
N ASN A 97 4.31 -31.41 29.32
CA ASN A 97 5.36 -31.98 28.49
C ASN A 97 4.84 -32.24 27.08
N VAL A 98 5.78 -32.49 26.16
CA VAL A 98 5.48 -32.93 24.79
C VAL A 98 4.51 -34.11 24.79
N GLY A 99 3.46 -34.03 23.96
CA GLY A 99 2.38 -35.03 23.87
C GLY A 99 1.31 -34.94 24.96
N GLN A 100 1.42 -34.02 25.92
CA GLN A 100 0.38 -33.74 26.91
C GLN A 100 -0.50 -32.56 26.48
N ILE A 101 -1.68 -32.43 27.07
CA ILE A 101 -2.56 -31.28 26.83
C ILE A 101 -2.06 -30.10 27.66
N VAL A 102 -1.84 -28.96 27.01
CA VAL A 102 -1.63 -27.67 27.66
C VAL A 102 -2.91 -26.86 27.63
N GLN A 103 -3.22 -26.21 28.75
CA GLN A 103 -4.29 -25.21 28.81
C GLN A 103 -3.67 -23.81 28.73
N PHE A 104 -4.31 -22.90 28.01
CA PHE A 104 -3.83 -21.51 27.85
C PHE A 104 -4.97 -20.50 27.89
N THR A 105 -4.64 -19.26 28.25
CA THR A 105 -5.59 -18.15 28.38
C THR A 105 -5.14 -16.94 27.56
N GLN A 106 -6.10 -16.09 27.17
CA GLN A 106 -5.86 -14.81 26.48
C GLN A 106 -6.46 -13.66 27.29
N ASN A 107 -5.95 -12.44 27.08
CA ASN A 107 -6.57 -11.18 27.50
C ASN A 107 -7.04 -11.11 28.97
N THR A 108 -6.28 -11.72 29.87
CA THR A 108 -6.52 -11.68 31.31
C THR A 108 -5.23 -11.28 32.02
N ALA A 109 -5.35 -10.69 33.21
CA ALA A 109 -4.21 -10.62 34.10
C ALA A 109 -3.82 -12.05 34.52
N PHE A 110 -2.52 -12.33 34.51
CA PHE A 110 -1.98 -13.63 34.89
C PHE A 110 -0.89 -13.46 35.94
N GLU A 111 -0.94 -14.31 36.96
CA GLU A 111 0.01 -14.34 38.06
C GLU A 111 1.15 -15.32 37.75
N PHE A 112 2.38 -14.85 37.88
CA PHE A 112 3.58 -15.65 37.71
C PHE A 112 4.33 -15.74 39.04
N PHE A 113 4.73 -16.96 39.41
CA PHE A 113 5.44 -17.19 40.67
C PHE A 113 6.95 -16.93 40.60
N ASN A 114 7.52 -16.88 39.39
CA ASN A 114 8.95 -16.63 39.18
C ASN A 114 9.24 -16.10 37.77
N ALA A 115 9.57 -14.81 37.65
CA ALA A 115 9.84 -14.19 36.35
C ALA A 115 11.04 -14.80 35.61
N ILE A 116 12.02 -15.39 36.29
CA ILE A 116 13.21 -16.00 35.65
C ILE A 116 12.82 -17.20 34.75
N SER A 117 11.77 -17.92 35.15
CA SER A 117 11.34 -19.12 34.42
C SER A 117 10.65 -18.81 33.08
N ILE A 118 10.10 -17.60 32.96
CA ILE A 118 9.26 -17.17 31.85
C ILE A 118 9.86 -15.99 31.08
N THR A 119 10.81 -15.26 31.65
CA THR A 119 11.45 -14.13 30.99
C THR A 119 12.91 -14.44 30.68
N ASP A 120 13.49 -13.68 29.76
CA ASP A 120 14.94 -13.69 29.48
C ASP A 120 15.74 -12.92 30.53
N GLU A 121 15.05 -12.30 31.47
CA GLU A 121 15.62 -11.47 32.50
C GLU A 121 16.13 -12.32 33.66
N ALA A 122 17.22 -11.88 34.29
CA ALA A 122 17.77 -12.55 35.48
C ALA A 122 16.99 -12.24 36.78
N SER A 123 15.97 -11.38 36.70
CA SER A 123 15.17 -10.95 37.87
C SER A 123 14.04 -11.94 38.18
N SER A 124 13.81 -12.20 39.47
CA SER A 124 12.67 -12.99 39.95
C SER A 124 11.34 -12.22 39.95
N THR A 125 11.39 -10.89 39.79
CA THR A 125 10.23 -9.99 39.73
C THR A 125 10.15 -9.28 38.38
N LEU A 126 8.93 -8.90 38.00
CA LEU A 126 8.65 -8.07 36.84
C LEU A 126 8.84 -6.58 37.14
N ASP A 127 9.29 -5.82 36.14
CA ASP A 127 9.41 -4.37 36.25
C ASP A 127 8.04 -3.72 36.00
N VAL A 128 7.40 -3.26 37.07
CA VAL A 128 6.05 -2.69 37.03
C VAL A 128 5.97 -1.53 36.04
N GLY A 129 4.96 -1.56 35.18
CA GLY A 129 4.70 -0.55 34.15
C GLY A 129 5.48 -0.75 32.85
N GLN A 130 6.34 -1.77 32.75
CA GLN A 130 7.09 -2.03 31.52
C GLN A 130 6.33 -2.99 30.58
N PRO A 131 6.37 -2.74 29.25
CA PRO A 131 5.89 -3.68 28.26
C PRO A 131 6.87 -4.85 28.12
N TYR A 132 6.33 -6.04 27.91
CA TYR A 132 7.08 -7.24 27.61
C TYR A 132 6.68 -7.79 26.24
N TYR A 133 7.67 -8.28 25.51
CA TYR A 133 7.57 -8.74 24.13
C TYR A 133 7.88 -10.24 24.06
N LEU A 134 7.50 -10.89 22.95
CA LEU A 134 7.90 -12.26 22.69
C LEU A 134 9.41 -12.36 22.43
N SER A 135 10.08 -13.34 23.05
CA SER A 135 11.52 -13.57 22.86
C SER A 135 11.83 -14.24 21.51
N SER A 136 12.88 -13.76 20.84
CA SER A 136 13.47 -14.42 19.66
C SER A 136 14.40 -15.57 20.05
N ASP A 137 15.07 -15.46 21.19
CA ASP A 137 16.20 -16.33 21.54
C ASP A 137 15.74 -17.54 22.36
N ASN A 138 14.70 -17.37 23.18
CA ASN A 138 14.15 -18.41 24.03
C ASN A 138 12.65 -18.60 23.76
N PRO A 139 12.25 -19.68 23.07
CA PRO A 139 10.85 -19.96 22.79
C PRO A 139 9.98 -20.00 24.06
N GLY A 140 8.81 -19.39 23.96
CA GLY A 140 7.77 -19.25 24.97
C GLY A 140 8.09 -18.23 26.05
N LYS A 141 9.26 -17.58 26.01
CA LYS A 141 9.64 -16.56 26.98
C LYS A 141 9.30 -15.15 26.55
N TRP A 142 9.27 -14.28 27.55
CA TRP A 142 9.07 -12.85 27.44
C TRP A 142 10.41 -12.11 27.52
N THR A 143 10.55 -10.99 26.84
CA THR A 143 11.75 -10.12 26.90
C THR A 143 11.35 -8.65 27.00
N LYS A 144 12.14 -7.83 27.71
CA LYS A 144 12.02 -6.36 27.65
C LYS A 144 12.78 -5.77 26.47
N ASN A 145 13.75 -6.51 25.93
CA ASN A 145 14.68 -6.05 24.92
C ASN A 145 14.45 -6.87 23.63
N PRO A 146 13.39 -6.58 22.87
CA PRO A 146 13.14 -7.31 21.64
C PRO A 146 14.24 -6.98 20.61
N THR A 147 14.95 -8.00 20.15
CA THR A 147 15.95 -7.87 19.10
C THR A 147 15.24 -7.65 17.76
N ARG A 148 15.64 -6.63 16.99
CA ARG A 148 15.02 -6.28 15.70
C ARG A 148 15.99 -6.48 14.52
N ASP A 149 16.98 -7.34 14.69
CA ASP A 149 18.12 -7.43 13.77
C ASP A 149 17.78 -8.12 12.45
N ASP A 150 16.58 -8.72 12.32
CA ASP A 150 16.09 -9.30 11.08
C ASP A 150 14.69 -8.74 10.74
N ALA A 151 14.48 -8.41 9.46
CA ALA A 151 13.19 -7.98 8.92
C ALA A 151 12.11 -9.08 9.00
N SER A 152 12.51 -10.32 9.28
CA SER A 152 11.64 -11.46 9.55
C SER A 152 11.13 -11.55 11.00
N ILE A 153 11.64 -10.72 11.91
CA ILE A 153 11.26 -10.70 13.33
C ILE A 153 10.17 -9.65 13.56
N GLU A 154 8.96 -10.11 13.90
CA GLU A 154 7.89 -9.22 14.35
C GLU A 154 7.98 -9.03 15.87
N VAL A 155 8.29 -7.80 16.29
CA VAL A 155 8.28 -7.42 17.70
C VAL A 155 6.83 -7.37 18.17
N LEU A 156 6.37 -8.47 18.77
CA LEU A 156 5.01 -8.58 19.28
C LEU A 156 5.00 -8.27 20.78
N GLN A 157 4.42 -7.12 21.13
CA GLN A 157 4.07 -6.86 22.53
C GLN A 157 2.99 -7.86 22.92
N CYS A 158 3.24 -8.61 23.99
CA CYS A 158 2.33 -9.65 24.46
C CYS A 158 1.65 -9.26 25.79
N GLY A 159 2.12 -8.20 26.44
CA GLY A 159 1.60 -7.77 27.74
C GLY A 159 2.40 -6.67 28.43
N THR A 160 1.89 -6.24 29.58
CA THR A 160 2.49 -5.19 30.40
C THR A 160 2.45 -5.61 31.87
N ALA A 161 3.55 -5.45 32.59
CA ALA A 161 3.60 -5.78 34.02
C ALA A 161 2.76 -4.79 34.84
N VAL A 162 1.73 -5.27 35.50
CA VAL A 162 0.85 -4.46 36.36
C VAL A 162 1.27 -4.52 37.83
N ASN A 163 2.03 -5.55 38.21
CA ASN A 163 2.63 -5.72 39.53
C ASN A 163 3.88 -6.60 39.41
N GLU A 164 4.65 -6.79 40.49
CA GLU A 164 5.87 -7.59 40.53
C GLU A 164 5.68 -9.04 40.08
N TYR A 165 4.46 -9.58 40.24
CA TYR A 165 4.07 -10.95 39.90
C TYR A 165 2.88 -11.03 38.94
N TYR A 166 2.39 -9.91 38.44
CA TYR A 166 1.20 -9.87 37.58
C TYR A 166 1.49 -9.16 36.27
N MET A 167 1.10 -9.78 35.17
CA MET A 167 1.10 -9.15 33.85
C MET A 167 -0.31 -9.10 33.30
N ALA A 168 -0.68 -7.94 32.76
CA ALA A 168 -1.82 -7.84 31.87
C ALA A 168 -1.42 -8.41 30.51
N ILE A 169 -2.05 -9.51 30.12
CA ILE A 169 -1.84 -10.12 28.81
C ILE A 169 -2.62 -9.27 27.79
N ASP A 170 -1.92 -8.71 26.82
CA ASP A 170 -2.50 -8.02 25.67
C ASP A 170 -2.00 -8.72 24.41
N ILE A 171 -2.62 -9.88 24.13
CA ILE A 171 -2.31 -10.66 22.93
C ILE A 171 -3.33 -10.23 21.90
N GLN A 172 -2.92 -9.31 21.04
CA GLN A 172 -3.67 -9.00 19.84
C GLN A 172 -3.61 -10.23 18.94
N PRO A 173 -4.75 -10.83 18.54
CA PRO A 173 -4.72 -11.86 17.51
C PRO A 173 -4.07 -11.21 16.29
N LEU A 174 -2.97 -11.79 15.81
CA LEU A 174 -2.37 -11.41 14.54
C LEU A 174 -3.33 -11.86 13.43
N ALA A 175 -4.49 -11.20 13.30
CA ALA A 175 -5.26 -11.22 12.06
C ALA A 175 -4.28 -10.67 11.04
N LEU A 176 -3.86 -11.54 10.13
CA LEU A 176 -2.65 -11.39 9.33
C LEU A 176 -2.69 -10.03 8.63
N LYS A 177 -2.06 -9.03 9.24
CA LYS A 177 -2.15 -7.62 8.82
C LYS A 177 -1.67 -7.49 7.38
N ALA A 178 -0.72 -8.34 7.00
CA ALA A 178 -0.24 -8.54 5.65
C ALA A 178 -1.30 -9.04 4.67
N GLU A 179 -2.16 -10.00 5.03
CA GLU A 179 -3.26 -10.48 4.16
C GLU A 179 -4.35 -9.43 4.02
N VAL A 180 -4.73 -8.76 5.11
CA VAL A 180 -5.74 -7.69 5.06
C VAL A 180 -5.25 -6.53 4.20
N GLU A 181 -3.98 -6.14 4.36
CA GLU A 181 -3.36 -5.12 3.51
C GLU A 181 -3.25 -5.57 2.05
N SER A 182 -2.85 -6.83 1.81
CA SER A 182 -2.77 -7.39 0.45
C SER A 182 -4.14 -7.40 -0.24
N ALA A 183 -5.19 -7.84 0.47
CA ALA A 183 -6.56 -7.81 -0.03
C ALA A 183 -7.03 -6.38 -0.33
N ALA A 184 -6.71 -5.41 0.53
CA ALA A 184 -7.03 -4.01 0.31
C ALA A 184 -6.31 -3.43 -0.92
N ARG A 185 -5.03 -3.79 -1.13
CA ARG A 185 -4.26 -3.39 -2.34
C ARG A 185 -4.85 -3.97 -3.61
N ILE A 186 -5.14 -5.28 -3.61
CA ILE A 186 -5.76 -5.97 -4.76
C ILE A 186 -7.11 -5.33 -5.11
N ALA A 187 -7.94 -5.04 -4.11
CA ALA A 187 -9.23 -4.37 -4.33
C ALA A 187 -9.06 -2.94 -4.87
N GLY A 188 -8.07 -2.20 -4.38
CA GLY A 188 -7.71 -0.88 -4.89
C GLY A 188 -7.25 -0.92 -6.34
N ASP A 189 -6.36 -1.84 -6.69
CA ASP A 189 -5.84 -2.02 -8.05
C ASP A 189 -6.95 -2.42 -9.02
N ALA A 190 -7.84 -3.34 -8.62
CA ALA A 190 -9.00 -3.72 -9.41
C ALA A 190 -9.96 -2.54 -9.66
N ALA A 191 -10.21 -1.72 -8.63
CA ALA A 191 -11.05 -0.53 -8.75
C ALA A 191 -10.41 0.54 -9.66
N LEU A 192 -9.09 0.73 -9.58
CA LEU A 192 -8.37 1.65 -10.45
C LEU A 192 -8.37 1.16 -11.90
N SER A 193 -8.11 -0.13 -12.13
CA SER A 193 -8.17 -0.75 -13.46
C SER A 193 -9.55 -0.55 -14.09
N ALA A 194 -10.63 -0.82 -13.34
CA ALA A 194 -11.99 -0.62 -13.84
C ALA A 194 -12.29 0.86 -14.18
N ARG A 195 -11.75 1.82 -13.41
CA ARG A 195 -11.88 3.25 -13.73
C ARG A 195 -11.10 3.63 -14.99
N ILE A 196 -9.94 3.02 -15.23
CA ILE A 196 -9.15 3.23 -16.45
C ILE A 196 -9.92 2.69 -17.66
N ASP A 197 -10.45 1.47 -17.58
CA ASP A 197 -11.25 0.89 -18.67
C ASP A 197 -12.44 1.79 -19.06
N VAL A 198 -13.12 2.38 -18.06
CA VAL A 198 -14.21 3.33 -18.29
C VAL A 198 -13.73 4.62 -18.98
N LEU A 199 -12.57 5.16 -18.58
CA LEU A 199 -12.00 6.37 -19.20
C LEU A 199 -11.52 6.11 -20.63
N GLU A 200 -10.97 4.93 -20.91
CA GLU A 200 -10.54 4.54 -22.25
C GLU A 200 -11.72 4.28 -23.20
N ALA A 201 -12.83 3.77 -22.66
CA ALA A 201 -14.06 3.58 -23.41
C ALA A 201 -14.91 4.86 -23.56
N ASP A 202 -14.62 5.92 -22.80
CA ASP A 202 -15.40 7.16 -22.82
C ASP A 202 -15.22 7.90 -24.16
N PRO A 203 -16.30 8.04 -24.96
CA PRO A 203 -16.23 8.71 -26.26
C PRO A 203 -15.88 10.21 -26.14
N THR A 204 -16.12 10.84 -24.99
CA THR A 204 -15.77 12.25 -24.77
C THR A 204 -14.25 12.41 -24.66
N THR A 205 -13.60 11.53 -23.88
CA THR A 205 -12.14 11.48 -23.74
C THR A 205 -11.47 11.16 -25.08
N ALA A 206 -12.00 10.18 -25.81
CA ALA A 206 -11.52 9.87 -27.16
C ALA A 206 -11.63 11.07 -28.11
N THR A 207 -12.75 11.78 -28.08
CA THR A 207 -12.98 12.99 -28.89
C THR A 207 -12.03 14.12 -28.50
N ALA A 208 -11.81 14.34 -27.20
CA ALA A 208 -10.89 15.37 -26.71
C ALA A 208 -9.45 15.12 -27.18
N VAL A 209 -8.98 13.86 -27.11
CA VAL A 209 -7.66 13.47 -27.61
C VAL A 209 -7.57 13.66 -29.13
N ALA A 210 -8.59 13.22 -29.88
CA ALA A 210 -8.63 13.39 -31.33
C ALA A 210 -8.59 14.88 -31.75
N ASN A 211 -9.34 15.74 -31.07
CA ASN A 211 -9.35 17.18 -31.31
C ASN A 211 -7.99 17.82 -31.03
N SER A 212 -7.32 17.41 -29.94
CA SER A 212 -5.97 17.88 -29.61
C SER A 212 -4.96 17.51 -30.70
N ILE A 213 -4.98 16.26 -31.17
CA ILE A 213 -4.12 15.79 -32.27
C ILE A 213 -4.39 16.58 -33.55
N ALA A 214 -5.67 16.80 -33.89
CA ALA A 214 -6.05 17.58 -35.07
C ALA A 214 -5.54 19.03 -35.00
N ALA A 215 -5.65 19.68 -33.84
CA ALA A 215 -5.18 21.05 -33.62
C ALA A 215 -3.64 21.16 -33.74
N VAL A 216 -2.91 20.19 -33.19
CA VAL A 216 -1.44 20.12 -33.32
C VAL A 216 -1.05 19.93 -34.79
N ASN A 217 -1.69 19.00 -35.50
CA ASN A 217 -1.40 18.77 -36.92
C ASN A 217 -1.70 20.00 -37.79
N ALA A 218 -2.78 20.72 -37.52
CA ALA A 218 -3.09 21.97 -38.23
C ALA A 218 -2.02 23.05 -38.00
N SER A 219 -1.53 23.18 -36.76
CA SER A 219 -0.45 24.09 -36.42
C SER A 219 0.86 23.74 -37.15
N ILE A 220 1.22 22.45 -37.19
CA ILE A 220 2.41 21.96 -37.90
C ILE A 220 2.30 22.24 -39.40
N ALA A 221 1.14 22.01 -40.01
CA ALA A 221 0.93 22.29 -41.43
C ALA A 221 1.05 23.78 -41.75
N SER A 222 0.51 24.65 -40.89
CA SER A 222 0.64 26.10 -41.03
C SER A 222 2.09 26.56 -40.95
N GLU A 223 2.84 26.08 -39.95
CA GLU A 223 4.26 26.41 -39.79
C GLU A 223 5.11 25.91 -40.97
N THR A 224 4.83 24.70 -41.45
CA THR A 224 5.52 24.13 -42.62
C THR A 224 5.30 24.99 -43.87
N THR A 225 4.07 25.47 -44.06
CA THR A 225 3.73 26.38 -45.17
C THR A 225 4.48 27.70 -45.02
N ALA A 226 4.41 28.32 -43.84
CA ALA A 226 5.09 29.59 -43.57
C ALA A 226 6.62 29.50 -43.78
N ARG A 227 7.24 28.38 -43.37
CA ARG A 227 8.67 28.12 -43.63
C ARG A 227 8.97 27.96 -45.11
N THR A 228 8.14 27.23 -45.83
CA THR A 228 8.31 27.03 -47.28
C THR A 228 8.20 28.35 -48.03
N ASP A 229 7.24 29.19 -47.66
CA ASP A 229 7.06 30.52 -48.26
C ASP A 229 8.24 31.45 -47.92
N ALA A 230 8.74 31.40 -46.69
CA ALA A 230 9.92 32.15 -46.28
C ALA A 230 11.18 31.71 -47.04
N ASP A 231 11.39 30.39 -47.19
CA ASP A 231 12.51 29.81 -47.93
C ASP A 231 12.43 30.17 -49.43
N ALA A 232 11.23 30.27 -50.00
CA ALA A 232 11.02 30.69 -51.38
C ALA A 232 11.37 32.18 -51.60
N LEU A 233 11.24 33.03 -50.58
CA LEU A 233 11.61 34.45 -50.62
C LEU A 233 13.12 34.67 -50.37
N LEU A 234 13.80 33.72 -49.71
CA LEU A 234 15.22 33.81 -49.46
C LEU A 234 16.05 33.52 -50.72
N MET A 235 16.98 34.42 -51.04
CA MET A 235 17.95 34.17 -52.10
C MET A 235 18.88 33.02 -51.67
N PRO A 236 19.11 31.99 -52.51
CA PRO A 236 20.02 30.91 -52.17
C PRO A 236 21.41 31.47 -51.84
N LYS A 237 21.96 31.12 -50.67
CA LYS A 237 23.31 31.55 -50.22
C LYS A 237 24.42 31.13 -51.19
N THR A 238 24.15 30.14 -52.04
CA THR A 238 25.05 29.66 -53.10
C THR A 238 25.01 30.52 -54.36
N GLY A 239 24.25 31.63 -54.37
CA GLY A 239 24.07 32.52 -55.52
C GLY A 239 22.98 32.01 -56.45
N GLY A 240 21.73 32.38 -56.18
CA GLY A 240 20.65 32.27 -57.16
C GLY A 240 20.76 33.35 -58.23
N THR A 241 20.27 33.07 -59.44
CA THR A 241 20.14 34.09 -60.49
C THR A 241 18.79 34.79 -60.36
N PHE A 242 18.77 36.12 -60.42
CA PHE A 242 17.53 36.85 -60.67
C PHE A 242 17.10 36.54 -62.11
N SER A 243 16.16 35.62 -62.31
CA SER A 243 15.54 35.42 -63.62
C SER A 243 14.39 36.42 -63.78
N GLY A 244 14.62 37.46 -64.57
CA GLY A 244 13.66 38.53 -64.86
C GLY A 244 14.39 39.76 -65.42
N ALA A 245 13.72 40.59 -66.21
CA ALA A 245 14.30 41.87 -66.61
C ALA A 245 14.51 42.73 -65.36
N ILE A 246 15.76 43.13 -65.08
CA ILE A 246 16.07 44.05 -63.98
C ILE A 246 15.36 45.37 -64.26
N SER A 247 14.22 45.57 -63.61
CA SER A 247 13.44 46.79 -63.65
C SER A 247 13.60 47.44 -62.28
N GLY A 248 14.43 48.48 -62.21
CA GLY A 248 14.69 49.25 -61.01
C GLY A 248 14.55 50.75 -61.28
N PRO A 249 14.42 51.58 -60.24
CA PRO A 249 14.48 53.03 -60.38
C PRO A 249 15.79 53.45 -61.06
N GLU A 250 15.81 54.64 -61.66
CA GLU A 250 17.05 55.19 -62.22
C GLU A 250 18.12 55.27 -61.11
N PRO A 251 19.37 54.88 -61.41
CA PRO A 251 20.45 54.92 -60.43
C PRO A 251 20.69 56.38 -59.99
N VAL A 252 20.78 56.61 -58.68
CA VAL A 252 21.01 57.92 -58.07
C VAL A 252 22.30 57.97 -57.25
N ALA A 253 22.95 56.81 -57.03
CA ALA A 253 24.25 56.68 -56.39
C ALA A 253 25.16 55.73 -57.17
N ASP A 254 26.48 55.89 -57.03
CA ASP A 254 27.50 55.07 -57.73
C ASP A 254 27.43 53.57 -57.39
N SER A 255 26.80 53.22 -56.27
CA SER A 255 26.58 51.82 -55.85
C SER A 255 25.35 51.16 -56.49
N ASP A 256 24.52 51.91 -57.21
CA ASP A 256 23.29 51.41 -57.80
C ASP A 256 23.57 50.61 -59.09
N LEU A 257 22.76 49.58 -59.37
CA LEU A 257 22.81 48.88 -60.65
C LEU A 257 22.25 49.77 -61.76
N ALA A 258 23.10 50.15 -62.71
CA ALA A 258 22.68 50.96 -63.85
C ALA A 258 21.73 50.18 -64.78
N THR A 259 20.58 50.78 -65.11
CA THR A 259 19.69 50.21 -66.13
C THR A 259 20.25 50.42 -67.53
N LYS A 260 19.90 49.54 -68.48
CA LYS A 260 20.32 49.69 -69.89
C LYS A 260 19.90 51.04 -70.47
N LYS A 261 18.72 51.53 -70.10
CA LYS A 261 18.22 52.84 -70.53
C LYS A 261 19.11 53.98 -70.01
N PHE A 262 19.43 53.98 -68.72
CA PHE A 262 20.29 54.99 -68.12
C PHE A 262 21.65 55.06 -68.83
N VAL A 263 22.29 53.92 -69.07
CA VAL A 263 23.58 53.86 -69.79
C VAL A 263 23.46 54.40 -71.21
N ILE A 264 22.39 54.06 -71.93
CA ILE A 264 22.17 54.55 -73.30
C ILE A 264 21.98 56.06 -73.32
N ASP A 265 21.19 56.59 -72.39
CA ASP A 265 20.92 58.03 -72.32
C ASP A 265 22.20 58.82 -71.99
N GLU A 266 23.03 58.34 -71.06
CA GLU A 266 24.32 58.96 -70.74
C GLU A 266 25.32 58.89 -71.89
N ILE A 267 25.41 57.75 -72.60
CA ILE A 267 26.26 57.64 -73.80
C ILE A 267 25.80 58.63 -74.88
N ALA A 268 24.48 58.80 -75.06
CA ALA A 268 23.93 59.75 -76.02
C ALA A 268 24.20 61.21 -75.62
N ALA A 269 24.38 61.48 -74.32
CA ALA A 269 24.71 62.81 -73.81
C ALA A 269 26.21 63.18 -73.94
N ILE A 270 27.09 62.20 -74.21
CA ILE A 270 28.52 62.50 -74.44
C ILE A 270 28.65 63.27 -75.77
N PRO A 271 29.14 64.53 -75.74
CA PRO A 271 29.30 65.32 -76.95
C PRO A 271 30.28 64.64 -77.89
N ALA A 272 29.95 64.62 -79.19
CA ALA A 272 30.84 64.06 -80.20
C ALA A 272 32.19 64.79 -80.14
N VAL A 273 33.27 64.03 -79.90
CA VAL A 273 34.62 64.58 -79.97
C VAL A 273 34.90 64.87 -81.44
N ASP A 274 35.00 66.14 -81.79
CA ASP A 274 35.47 66.57 -83.10
C ASP A 274 36.98 66.33 -83.16
N PHE A 275 37.39 65.26 -83.84
CA PHE A 275 38.80 64.89 -84.03
C PHE A 275 39.48 65.70 -85.13
N ASN A 276 38.89 66.81 -85.60
CA ASN A 276 39.63 67.81 -86.37
C ASN A 276 40.65 68.53 -85.47
N LEU A 277 41.73 67.81 -85.13
CA LEU A 277 42.98 68.43 -84.74
C LEU A 277 43.49 69.19 -85.97
N ASP A 278 43.34 70.51 -85.92
CA ASP A 278 44.01 71.43 -86.83
C ASP A 278 45.52 71.22 -86.68
N TYR A 279 46.10 70.42 -87.58
CA TYR A 279 47.54 70.37 -87.79
C TYR A 279 47.94 71.68 -88.47
N GLY A 280 47.99 72.75 -87.68
CA GLY A 280 48.42 74.06 -88.13
C GLY A 280 49.75 73.93 -88.88
N GLU A 281 49.74 74.36 -90.14
CA GLU A 281 50.91 74.45 -90.99
C GLU A 281 52.02 75.22 -90.28
N TYR A 282 53.12 74.54 -90.01
CA TYR A 282 54.41 75.20 -89.83
C TYR A 282 54.83 75.77 -91.19
N ALA A 283 54.63 77.07 -91.38
CA ALA A 283 55.26 77.88 -92.42
C ALA A 283 55.89 79.13 -91.77
#